data_AF-A0A560W8Y5-F1
#
_entry.id   AF-A0A560W8Y5-F1
#
_cell.length_a   1.000
_cell.length_b   1.000
_cell.length_c   1.000
_cell.angle_alpha   90.00
_cell.angle_beta   90.00
_cell.angle_gamma   90.00
#
_symmetry.space_group_name_H-M   'P 1'
#
loop_
_entity.id
_entity.type
_entity.pdbx_description
1 polymer ?
#
loop_
_entity_poly.entity_id
_entity_poly.type
_entity_poly.pdbx_seq_one_letter_code
_entity_poly.pdbx_strand_id
1 'polypeptide(L)'
;MYQHVSAATGTDMTFSVYVPEHDGGAKLPVVWYLSGLTCTHANVTENGEVRRLCAALSLIFVAPDTSPHGEGVADGAAGAYDFGLGAVFLIVHPTYERFEAELDLVCEYRPSIVITALGSPRRVLDRIHGYGGSVFSDVVTPEQARKAAAAGADGLILVASGAGGHTGHYSPFALVEEVRSFWDGPLILGGAIGSARAIGAALDLGADFAYMGTHFIAAPESLVVDDNREMLVRASMSDIVTTPAVTGVASNWIRESLDRAGFTPEILEVKKKIDFSNLHGDAKAWKNIWGAGHSVGTTRSIRTVATIVDELVDDFREANFGRSISRWIS
;
A
#
# COMPACT_ATOMS: atom_id res chain seq x y z
N MET A 1 0.53 36.78 -1.38
CA MET A 1 0.17 35.45 -0.86
C MET A 1 -0.55 35.66 0.46
N TYR A 2 -1.68 35.02 0.66
CA TYR A 2 -2.46 35.07 1.89
C TYR A 2 -2.43 33.68 2.54
N GLN A 3 -2.63 33.61 3.85
CA GLN A 3 -2.61 32.36 4.62
C GLN A 3 -3.81 32.33 5.56
N HIS A 4 -4.37 31.15 5.77
CA HIS A 4 -5.36 30.89 6.82
C HIS A 4 -5.20 29.48 7.39
N VAL A 5 -5.66 29.28 8.63
CA VAL A 5 -5.79 27.95 9.21
C VAL A 5 -7.04 27.29 8.63
N SER A 6 -6.90 26.11 8.06
CA SER A 6 -8.02 25.35 7.51
C SER A 6 -8.68 24.52 8.60
N ALA A 7 -9.98 24.76 8.82
CA ALA A 7 -10.77 23.92 9.72
C ALA A 7 -10.98 22.48 9.20
N ALA A 8 -10.80 22.26 7.88
CA ALA A 8 -10.99 20.96 7.24
C ALA A 8 -9.76 20.06 7.35
N THR A 9 -8.54 20.63 7.23
CA THR A 9 -7.29 19.86 7.28
C THR A 9 -6.51 20.04 8.58
N GLY A 10 -6.86 21.04 9.39
CA GLY A 10 -6.11 21.39 10.61
C GLY A 10 -4.72 21.99 10.34
N THR A 11 -4.41 22.34 9.09
CA THR A 11 -3.11 22.88 8.68
C THR A 11 -3.23 24.33 8.21
N ASP A 12 -2.09 25.02 8.17
CA ASP A 12 -1.98 26.29 7.46
C ASP A 12 -2.12 26.07 5.95
N MET A 13 -2.99 26.85 5.31
CA MET A 13 -3.20 26.86 3.85
C MET A 13 -2.88 28.23 3.28
N THR A 14 -2.26 28.25 2.10
CA THR A 14 -1.93 29.48 1.38
C THR A 14 -2.82 29.67 0.15
N PHE A 15 -3.06 30.91 -0.24
CA PHE A 15 -3.75 31.21 -1.49
C PHE A 15 -3.21 32.49 -2.14
N SER A 16 -3.39 32.58 -3.45
CA SER A 16 -3.12 33.79 -4.22
C SER A 16 -4.41 34.35 -4.80
N VAL A 17 -4.47 35.68 -4.90
CA VAL A 17 -5.58 36.41 -5.50
C VAL A 17 -5.01 37.30 -6.58
N TYR A 18 -5.50 37.14 -7.80
CA TYR A 18 -5.32 38.11 -8.87
C TYR A 18 -6.58 38.98 -8.98
N VAL A 19 -6.39 40.30 -8.90
CA VAL A 19 -7.45 41.29 -9.08
C VAL A 19 -7.09 42.11 -10.33
N PRO A 20 -7.92 42.09 -11.39
CA PRO A 20 -7.67 42.89 -12.57
C PRO A 20 -7.93 44.38 -12.29
N GLU A 21 -7.39 45.25 -13.13
CA GLU A 21 -7.70 46.68 -13.08
C GLU A 21 -9.20 46.91 -13.32
N HIS A 22 -9.82 47.77 -12.50
CA HIS A 22 -11.25 48.04 -12.53
C HIS A 22 -11.56 49.39 -11.89
N ASP A 23 -12.73 49.93 -12.21
CA ASP A 23 -13.21 51.17 -11.62
C ASP A 23 -13.51 51.02 -10.13
N GLY A 24 -13.20 52.07 -9.36
CA GLY A 24 -13.43 52.09 -7.92
C GLY A 24 -14.89 51.82 -7.55
N GLY A 25 -15.14 50.75 -6.78
CA GLY A 25 -16.48 50.35 -6.33
C GLY A 25 -17.19 49.33 -7.23
N ALA A 26 -16.60 48.95 -8.37
CA ALA A 26 -17.14 47.90 -9.22
C ALA A 26 -17.08 46.52 -8.53
N LYS A 27 -18.15 45.72 -8.69
CA LYS A 27 -18.18 44.32 -8.25
C LYS A 27 -17.76 43.42 -9.42
N LEU A 28 -16.69 42.66 -9.22
CA LEU A 28 -16.18 41.73 -10.22
C LEU A 28 -16.56 40.29 -9.88
N PRO A 29 -16.77 39.41 -10.87
CA PRO A 29 -16.99 37.99 -10.63
C PRO A 29 -15.70 37.33 -10.11
N VAL A 30 -15.85 36.42 -9.14
CA VAL A 30 -14.73 35.68 -8.54
C VAL A 30 -14.74 34.25 -9.06
N VAL A 31 -13.61 33.79 -9.57
CA VAL A 31 -13.37 32.39 -9.96
C VAL A 31 -12.43 31.76 -8.94
N TRP A 32 -12.91 30.72 -8.27
CA TRP A 32 -12.10 29.84 -7.43
C TRP A 32 -11.59 28.69 -8.27
N TYR A 33 -10.28 28.65 -8.51
CA TYR A 33 -9.67 27.59 -9.26
C TYR A 33 -9.15 26.52 -8.30
N LEU A 34 -9.98 25.49 -8.10
CA LEU A 34 -9.64 24.30 -7.33
C LEU A 34 -8.87 23.35 -8.24
N SER A 35 -7.57 23.54 -8.33
CA SER A 35 -6.69 22.49 -8.82
C SER A 35 -6.71 21.37 -7.77
N GLY A 36 -6.76 20.10 -8.18
CA GLY A 36 -6.91 18.97 -7.27
C GLY A 36 -5.81 18.87 -6.20
N LEU A 37 -5.86 17.80 -5.40
CA LEU A 37 -4.76 17.45 -4.48
C LEU A 37 -3.44 17.48 -5.28
N THR A 38 -2.38 18.06 -4.72
CA THR A 38 -1.04 18.26 -5.30
C THR A 38 -0.76 19.56 -6.05
N CYS A 39 -1.58 20.62 -5.93
CA CYS A 39 -1.28 21.91 -6.55
C CYS A 39 -1.13 23.06 -5.55
N THR A 40 -0.01 23.79 -5.67
CA THR A 40 0.21 25.05 -4.96
C THR A 40 -0.43 26.22 -5.71
N HIS A 41 -0.56 27.38 -5.04
CA HIS A 41 -1.00 28.62 -5.70
C HIS A 41 -0.09 29.04 -6.88
N ALA A 42 1.18 28.64 -6.88
CA ALA A 42 2.15 28.97 -7.93
C ALA A 42 1.89 28.19 -9.23
N ASN A 43 1.50 26.91 -9.14
CA ASN A 43 1.35 26.03 -10.29
C ASN A 43 0.44 26.61 -11.39
N VAL A 44 -0.73 27.14 -11.02
CA VAL A 44 -1.66 27.74 -11.99
C VAL A 44 -1.32 29.19 -12.33
N THR A 45 -0.80 29.95 -11.37
CA THR A 45 -0.57 31.39 -11.58
C THR A 45 0.70 31.69 -12.36
N GLU A 46 1.65 30.75 -12.39
CA GLU A 46 2.90 30.84 -13.16
C GLU A 46 2.81 30.12 -14.50
N ASN A 47 2.19 28.93 -14.56
CA ASN A 47 2.16 28.14 -15.81
C ASN A 47 0.88 28.32 -16.63
N GLY A 48 -0.22 28.78 -16.02
CA GLY A 48 -1.53 28.83 -16.66
C GLY A 48 -1.80 30.10 -17.49
N GLU A 49 -0.93 31.12 -17.41
CA GLU A 49 -1.08 32.42 -18.10
C GLU A 49 -2.47 33.08 -17.90
N VAL A 50 -3.15 32.73 -16.82
CA VAL A 50 -4.57 33.06 -16.59
C VAL A 50 -4.82 34.56 -16.40
N ARG A 51 -3.80 35.32 -15.98
CA ARG A 51 -3.92 36.75 -15.67
C ARG A 51 -4.39 37.58 -16.86
N ARG A 52 -3.91 37.27 -18.07
CA ARG A 52 -4.31 37.98 -19.29
C ARG A 52 -5.79 37.77 -19.59
N LEU A 53 -6.29 36.54 -19.43
CA LEU A 53 -7.69 36.23 -19.67
C LEU A 53 -8.58 36.82 -18.57
N CYS A 54 -8.15 36.72 -17.31
CA CYS A 54 -8.84 37.34 -16.17
C CYS A 54 -8.92 38.87 -16.32
N ALA A 55 -7.88 39.52 -16.82
CA ALA A 55 -7.91 40.94 -17.16
C ALA A 55 -8.92 41.26 -18.27
N ALA A 56 -8.90 40.49 -19.36
CA ALA A 56 -9.81 40.70 -20.50
C ALA A 56 -11.29 40.46 -20.14
N LEU A 57 -11.56 39.61 -19.15
CA LEU A 57 -12.90 39.24 -18.71
C LEU A 57 -13.33 39.95 -17.40
N SER A 58 -12.48 40.82 -16.85
CA SER A 58 -12.68 41.47 -15.55
C SER A 58 -13.01 40.50 -14.41
N LEU A 59 -12.28 39.38 -14.34
CA LEU A 59 -12.46 38.33 -13.33
C LEU A 59 -11.40 38.41 -12.22
N ILE A 60 -11.85 38.36 -10.97
CA ILE A 60 -10.96 38.06 -9.84
C ILE A 60 -10.69 36.56 -9.84
N PHE A 61 -9.42 36.18 -9.77
CA PHE A 61 -9.01 34.78 -9.78
C PHE A 61 -8.36 34.42 -8.45
N VAL A 62 -8.91 33.42 -7.78
CA VAL A 62 -8.38 32.91 -6.52
C VAL A 62 -7.85 31.50 -6.75
N ALA A 63 -6.56 31.32 -6.49
CA ALA A 63 -5.89 30.02 -6.55
C ALA A 63 -5.45 29.61 -5.14
N PRO A 64 -6.28 28.83 -4.42
CA PRO A 64 -5.89 28.24 -3.16
C PRO A 64 -4.95 27.05 -3.38
N ASP A 65 -3.97 26.90 -2.49
CA ASP A 65 -3.33 25.63 -2.22
C ASP A 65 -4.23 24.85 -1.26
N THR A 66 -4.80 23.76 -1.76
CA THR A 66 -5.75 22.92 -1.02
C THR A 66 -5.08 21.69 -0.43
N SER A 67 -3.76 21.55 -0.58
CA SER A 67 -3.01 20.41 -0.05
C SER A 67 -2.66 20.64 1.42
N PRO A 68 -2.82 19.64 2.30
CA PRO A 68 -2.28 19.72 3.64
C PRO A 68 -0.75 19.72 3.58
N HIS A 69 -0.10 20.57 4.37
CA HIS A 69 1.37 20.65 4.46
C HIS A 69 1.79 20.67 5.94
N GLY A 70 2.95 20.09 6.26
CA GLY A 70 3.56 20.22 7.59
C GLY A 70 4.19 18.94 8.15
N GLU A 71 4.82 19.07 9.32
CA GLU A 71 5.63 18.05 10.01
C GLU A 71 4.86 16.78 10.47
N GLY A 72 3.54 16.72 10.20
CA GLY A 72 2.68 15.57 10.49
C GLY A 72 1.86 15.09 9.28
N VAL A 73 2.11 15.63 8.09
CA VAL A 73 1.48 15.18 6.84
C VAL A 73 2.39 14.13 6.21
N ALA A 74 1.82 12.99 5.80
CA ALA A 74 2.56 11.86 5.24
C ALA A 74 2.99 12.10 3.77
N ASP A 75 3.77 13.16 3.53
CA ASP A 75 4.26 13.56 2.21
C ASP A 75 5.78 13.46 2.14
N GLY A 76 6.31 12.96 1.01
CA GLY A 76 7.75 12.80 0.73
C GLY A 76 8.60 14.02 1.14
N ALA A 77 9.78 13.78 1.72
CA ALA A 77 10.78 14.83 1.84
C ALA A 77 11.10 15.33 0.42
N ALA A 78 10.87 16.62 0.17
CA ALA A 78 10.93 17.29 -1.13
C ALA A 78 9.72 17.09 -2.09
N GLY A 79 8.56 16.65 -1.61
CA GLY A 79 7.33 16.65 -2.44
C GLY A 79 7.32 15.61 -3.57
N ALA A 80 8.18 14.60 -3.50
CA ALA A 80 8.18 13.44 -4.38
C ALA A 80 7.16 12.41 -3.85
N TYR A 81 6.06 12.22 -4.59
CA TYR A 81 4.92 11.36 -4.22
C TYR A 81 5.17 9.87 -4.54
N ASP A 82 6.29 9.52 -5.15
CA ASP A 82 6.63 8.18 -5.61
C ASP A 82 7.23 7.28 -4.50
N PHE A 83 7.60 7.85 -3.36
CA PHE A 83 8.04 7.11 -2.17
C PHE A 83 7.26 7.53 -0.92
N GLY A 84 6.35 6.67 -0.45
CA GLY A 84 5.64 6.88 0.81
C GLY A 84 6.62 6.90 2.00
N LEU A 85 6.55 7.94 2.84
CA LEU A 85 7.48 8.13 3.97
C LEU A 85 7.33 7.13 5.14
N GLY A 86 6.30 6.27 5.13
CA GLY A 86 6.03 5.36 6.23
C GLY A 86 6.88 4.09 6.18
N ALA A 87 6.87 3.38 5.05
CA ALA A 87 7.57 2.12 4.88
C ALA A 87 7.87 1.84 3.39
N VAL A 88 8.98 1.17 3.11
CA VAL A 88 9.34 0.71 1.75
C VAL A 88 9.53 -0.81 1.75
N PHE A 89 9.24 -1.44 0.62
CA PHE A 89 9.49 -2.86 0.39
C PHE A 89 10.73 -3.06 -0.47
N LEU A 90 11.62 -3.98 -0.08
CA LEU A 90 12.88 -4.26 -0.76
C LEU A 90 13.10 -5.78 -0.91
N ILE A 91 13.40 -6.22 -2.13
CA ILE A 91 13.78 -7.60 -2.42
C ILE A 91 15.27 -7.77 -2.11
N VAL A 92 15.60 -8.61 -1.14
CA VAL A 92 17.00 -8.81 -0.68
C VAL A 92 17.59 -10.13 -1.18
N HIS A 93 16.99 -10.77 -2.19
CA HIS A 93 17.53 -11.98 -2.80
C HIS A 93 18.88 -11.71 -3.50
N PRO A 94 19.89 -12.59 -3.38
CA PRO A 94 21.21 -12.36 -3.98
C PRO A 94 21.23 -12.18 -5.50
N THR A 95 20.25 -12.73 -6.21
CA THR A 95 20.16 -12.65 -7.68
C THR A 95 19.32 -11.46 -8.17
N TYR A 96 18.84 -10.59 -7.28
CA TYR A 96 18.05 -9.43 -7.68
C TYR A 96 18.96 -8.30 -8.17
N GLU A 97 18.92 -8.03 -9.47
CA GLU A 97 19.89 -7.15 -10.15
C GLU A 97 19.77 -5.68 -9.77
N ARG A 98 18.58 -5.24 -9.34
CA ARG A 98 18.31 -3.84 -8.96
C ARG A 98 18.58 -3.54 -7.49
N PHE A 99 19.04 -4.52 -6.72
CA PHE A 99 19.18 -4.41 -5.27
C PHE A 99 19.99 -3.18 -4.84
N GLU A 100 21.20 -2.98 -5.39
CA GLU A 100 22.07 -1.87 -4.95
C GLU A 100 21.46 -0.51 -5.30
N ALA A 101 20.91 -0.36 -6.51
CA ALA A 101 20.27 0.87 -6.94
C ALA A 101 19.04 1.21 -6.09
N GLU A 102 18.22 0.22 -5.73
CA GLU A 102 17.07 0.43 -4.85
C GLU A 102 17.49 0.71 -3.41
N LEU A 103 18.52 0.03 -2.89
CA LEU A 103 19.05 0.31 -1.56
C LEU A 103 19.62 1.72 -1.44
N ASP A 104 20.25 2.23 -2.51
CA ASP A 104 20.75 3.61 -2.54
C ASP A 104 19.59 4.61 -2.46
N LEU A 105 18.48 4.39 -3.17
CA LEU A 105 17.26 5.20 -3.03
C LEU A 105 16.69 5.12 -1.61
N VAL A 106 16.65 3.93 -1.01
CA VAL A 106 16.22 3.78 0.39
C VAL A 106 17.11 4.59 1.34
N CYS A 107 18.42 4.62 1.12
CA CYS A 107 19.35 5.41 1.95
C CYS A 107 19.24 6.92 1.71
N GLU A 108 18.83 7.33 0.51
CA GLU A 108 18.55 8.72 0.14
C GLU A 108 17.28 9.23 0.81
N TYR A 109 16.16 8.50 0.64
CA TYR A 109 14.85 8.90 1.15
C TYR A 109 14.60 8.55 2.62
N ARG A 110 15.41 7.64 3.18
CA ARG A 110 15.43 7.29 4.61
C ARG A 110 14.06 6.96 5.21
N PRO A 111 13.30 6.00 4.64
CA PRO A 111 12.02 5.60 5.19
C PRO A 111 12.19 5.03 6.59
N SER A 112 11.21 5.28 7.45
CA SER A 112 11.25 4.85 8.86
C SER A 112 11.27 3.33 9.00
N ILE A 113 10.60 2.62 8.08
CA ILE A 113 10.53 1.15 8.05
C ILE A 113 10.97 0.64 6.68
N VAL A 114 11.85 -0.35 6.67
CA VAL A 114 12.25 -1.10 5.47
C VAL A 114 11.83 -2.55 5.64
N ILE A 115 10.87 -2.98 4.81
CA ILE A 115 10.40 -4.35 4.75
C ILE A 115 11.29 -5.12 3.77
N THR A 116 11.86 -6.22 4.22
CA THR A 116 12.74 -7.08 3.43
C THR A 116 12.06 -8.41 3.13
N ALA A 117 12.20 -8.87 1.88
CA ALA A 117 11.62 -10.14 1.46
C ALA A 117 12.59 -10.97 0.60
N LEU A 118 12.29 -12.26 0.51
CA LEU A 118 12.97 -13.23 -0.36
C LEU A 118 14.48 -13.38 -0.09
N GLY A 119 14.93 -13.10 1.13
CA GLY A 119 16.32 -13.28 1.51
C GLY A 119 16.60 -12.88 2.95
N SER A 120 17.88 -12.77 3.29
CA SER A 120 18.30 -12.39 4.65
C SER A 120 18.31 -10.87 4.81
N PRO A 121 17.72 -10.32 5.89
CA PRO A 121 17.73 -8.88 6.16
C PRO A 121 19.15 -8.33 6.42
N ARG A 122 20.13 -9.20 6.74
CA ARG A 122 21.53 -8.79 7.03
C ARG A 122 22.15 -7.88 5.99
N ARG A 123 21.75 -8.02 4.72
CA ARG A 123 22.31 -7.22 3.62
C ARG A 123 22.04 -5.72 3.74
N VAL A 124 21.01 -5.33 4.49
CA VAL A 124 20.57 -3.93 4.57
C VAL A 124 20.70 -3.33 5.97
N LEU A 125 20.77 -4.15 7.02
CA LEU A 125 20.73 -3.71 8.42
C LEU A 125 21.67 -2.53 8.71
N ASP A 126 22.97 -2.66 8.45
CA ASP A 126 23.96 -1.62 8.78
C ASP A 126 23.63 -0.27 8.12
N ARG A 127 23.15 -0.30 6.87
CA ARG A 127 22.78 0.91 6.11
C ARG A 127 21.51 1.54 6.65
N ILE A 128 20.50 0.72 6.97
CA ILE A 128 19.19 1.19 7.44
C ILE A 128 19.28 1.69 8.89
N HIS A 129 19.90 0.91 9.78
CA HIS A 129 20.17 1.32 11.15
C HIS A 129 21.08 2.55 11.22
N GLY A 130 22.01 2.70 10.26
CA GLY A 130 22.91 3.85 10.17
C GLY A 130 22.23 5.21 10.05
N TYR A 131 21.03 5.28 9.47
CA TYR A 131 20.21 6.51 9.47
C TYR A 131 19.08 6.51 10.51
N GLY A 132 18.95 5.45 11.31
CA GLY A 132 17.92 5.30 12.33
C GLY A 132 16.61 4.65 11.85
N GLY A 133 16.58 4.07 10.64
CA GLY A 133 15.43 3.29 10.18
C GLY A 133 15.35 1.92 10.86
N SER A 134 14.17 1.27 10.78
CA SER A 134 13.93 -0.09 11.29
C SER A 134 13.76 -1.09 10.14
N VAL A 135 14.21 -2.32 10.33
CA VAL A 135 14.12 -3.40 9.33
C VAL A 135 13.13 -4.47 9.77
N PHE A 136 12.08 -4.66 8.97
CA PHE A 136 11.09 -5.72 9.15
C PHE A 136 11.34 -6.82 8.13
N SER A 137 11.25 -8.09 8.54
CA SER A 137 11.50 -9.23 7.64
C SER A 137 10.23 -10.03 7.40
N ASP A 138 9.89 -10.21 6.13
CA ASP A 138 8.88 -11.17 5.70
C ASP A 138 9.40 -12.59 5.94
N VAL A 139 8.58 -13.39 6.63
CA VAL A 139 8.88 -14.79 6.93
C VAL A 139 7.62 -15.64 6.78
N VAL A 140 7.78 -16.83 6.20
CA VAL A 140 6.67 -17.78 5.97
C VAL A 140 6.77 -19.04 6.82
N THR A 141 7.85 -19.15 7.62
CA THR A 141 8.10 -20.30 8.51
C THR A 141 8.73 -19.87 9.84
N PRO A 142 8.57 -20.65 10.92
CA PRO A 142 9.26 -20.41 12.19
C PRO A 142 10.79 -20.42 12.07
N GLU A 143 11.36 -21.24 11.19
CA GLU A 143 12.80 -21.27 10.95
C GLU A 143 13.31 -19.95 10.35
N GLN A 144 12.58 -19.40 9.36
CA GLN A 144 12.89 -18.09 8.79
C GLN A 144 12.74 -16.98 9.83
N ALA A 145 11.69 -17.02 10.66
CA ALA A 145 11.52 -16.09 11.78
C ALA A 145 12.73 -16.09 12.73
N ARG A 146 13.20 -17.27 13.16
CA ARG A 146 14.41 -17.39 13.99
C ARG A 146 15.66 -16.83 13.29
N LYS A 147 15.82 -17.10 11.99
CA LYS A 147 16.96 -16.59 11.22
C LYS A 147 16.93 -15.07 11.06
N ALA A 148 15.76 -14.48 10.83
CA ALA A 148 15.58 -13.04 10.72
C ALA A 148 15.82 -12.35 12.07
N ALA A 149 15.27 -12.89 13.16
CA ALA A 149 15.53 -12.40 14.51
C ALA A 149 17.03 -12.48 14.87
N ALA A 150 17.67 -13.62 14.63
CA ALA A 150 19.11 -13.80 14.85
C ALA A 150 20.00 -12.98 13.88
N ALA A 151 19.44 -12.47 12.80
CA ALA A 151 20.11 -11.54 11.91
C ALA A 151 20.09 -10.11 12.46
N GLY A 152 19.13 -9.77 13.34
CA GLY A 152 18.95 -8.42 13.87
C GLY A 152 17.80 -7.65 13.24
N ALA A 153 16.80 -8.34 12.66
CA ALA A 153 15.56 -7.67 12.25
C ALA A 153 14.85 -7.07 13.47
N ASP A 154 14.30 -5.87 13.32
CA ASP A 154 13.57 -5.14 14.37
C ASP A 154 12.11 -5.60 14.48
N GLY A 155 11.56 -6.17 13.41
CA GLY A 155 10.20 -6.69 13.37
C GLY A 155 10.06 -7.88 12.42
N LEU A 156 9.04 -8.70 12.67
CA LEU A 156 8.73 -9.86 11.83
C LEU A 156 7.36 -9.68 11.18
N ILE A 157 7.26 -10.01 9.90
CA ILE A 157 6.01 -10.04 9.15
C ILE A 157 5.72 -11.50 8.79
N LEU A 158 4.72 -12.07 9.46
CA LEU A 158 4.27 -13.43 9.22
C LEU A 158 3.34 -13.45 8.01
N VAL A 159 3.84 -13.92 6.89
CA VAL A 159 3.04 -14.10 5.67
C VAL A 159 2.43 -15.50 5.71
N ALA A 160 1.24 -15.60 6.30
CA ALA A 160 0.52 -16.86 6.48
C ALA A 160 -0.24 -17.30 5.21
N SER A 161 -0.87 -18.47 5.27
CA SER A 161 -1.67 -19.01 4.18
C SER A 161 -2.75 -18.03 3.70
N GLY A 162 -2.81 -17.80 2.40
CA GLY A 162 -3.83 -16.97 1.76
C GLY A 162 -3.45 -15.50 1.57
N ALA A 163 -2.19 -15.13 1.80
CA ALA A 163 -1.64 -13.85 1.32
C ALA A 163 -1.66 -13.79 -0.22
N GLY A 164 -1.86 -12.61 -0.79
CA GLY A 164 -1.80 -12.42 -2.25
C GLY A 164 -0.36 -12.31 -2.75
N GLY A 165 -0.10 -12.79 -3.98
CA GLY A 165 1.28 -12.94 -4.44
C GLY A 165 2.02 -14.01 -3.62
N HIS A 166 3.31 -13.81 -3.34
CA HIS A 166 4.10 -14.76 -2.54
C HIS A 166 3.40 -15.08 -1.21
N THR A 167 3.21 -16.37 -0.94
CA THR A 167 2.32 -16.81 0.14
C THR A 167 2.95 -17.93 0.96
N GLY A 168 2.74 -17.90 2.28
CA GLY A 168 3.06 -19.03 3.14
C GLY A 168 2.00 -20.13 3.06
N HIS A 169 2.28 -21.28 3.67
CA HIS A 169 1.35 -22.42 3.70
C HIS A 169 0.84 -22.76 5.11
N TYR A 170 1.39 -22.15 6.16
CA TYR A 170 0.95 -22.40 7.53
C TYR A 170 -0.30 -21.59 7.89
N SER A 171 -1.15 -22.20 8.72
CA SER A 171 -2.28 -21.54 9.35
C SER A 171 -1.80 -20.37 10.22
N PRO A 172 -2.48 -19.20 10.17
CA PRO A 172 -2.12 -18.05 11.01
C PRO A 172 -2.15 -18.39 12.51
N PHE A 173 -3.12 -19.21 12.94
CA PHE A 173 -3.27 -19.61 14.34
C PHE A 173 -2.03 -20.33 14.90
N ALA A 174 -1.49 -21.28 14.13
CA ALA A 174 -0.32 -22.04 14.56
C ALA A 174 0.99 -21.25 14.39
N LEU A 175 1.09 -20.48 13.29
CA LEU A 175 2.31 -19.74 12.99
C LEU A 175 2.57 -18.61 13.99
N VAL A 176 1.53 -17.86 14.38
CA VAL A 176 1.66 -16.78 15.37
C VAL A 176 2.06 -17.36 16.73
N GLU A 177 1.35 -18.38 17.21
CA GLU A 177 1.62 -19.02 18.51
C GLU A 177 3.06 -19.54 18.60
N GLU A 178 3.52 -20.25 17.55
CA GLU A 178 4.87 -20.80 17.54
C GLU A 178 5.93 -19.69 17.50
N VAL A 179 5.74 -18.64 16.70
CA VAL A 179 6.69 -17.52 16.64
C VAL A 179 6.73 -16.75 17.96
N ARG A 180 5.57 -16.51 18.59
CA ARG A 180 5.50 -15.84 19.89
C ARG A 180 6.17 -16.62 21.01
N SER A 181 6.32 -17.94 20.91
CA SER A 181 7.08 -18.73 21.89
C SER A 181 8.58 -18.34 21.99
N PHE A 182 9.11 -17.59 21.02
CA PHE A 182 10.51 -17.17 21.01
C PHE A 182 10.75 -15.72 20.53
N TRP A 183 9.70 -14.96 20.20
CA TRP A 183 9.82 -13.60 19.68
C TRP A 183 8.85 -12.65 20.41
N ASP A 184 9.43 -11.72 21.17
CA ASP A 184 8.71 -10.70 21.94
C ASP A 184 8.68 -9.32 21.24
N GLY A 185 9.34 -9.18 20.09
CA GLY A 185 9.37 -7.92 19.34
C GLY A 185 8.11 -7.67 18.50
N PRO A 186 8.07 -6.56 17.73
CA PRO A 186 7.00 -6.26 16.79
C PRO A 186 6.68 -7.43 15.85
N LEU A 187 5.41 -7.80 15.79
CA LEU A 187 4.91 -8.89 14.98
C LEU A 187 3.71 -8.43 14.14
N ILE A 188 3.85 -8.51 12.83
CA ILE A 188 2.78 -8.20 11.87
C ILE A 188 2.26 -9.53 11.30
N LEU A 189 0.95 -9.74 11.29
CA LEU A 189 0.33 -10.89 10.63
C LEU A 189 -0.30 -10.47 9.29
N GLY A 190 0.10 -11.13 8.21
CA GLY A 190 -0.53 -11.03 6.90
C GLY A 190 -1.08 -12.39 6.43
N GLY A 191 -2.04 -12.34 5.50
CA GLY A 191 -2.63 -13.53 4.89
C GLY A 191 -4.12 -13.66 5.17
N ALA A 192 -4.93 -13.64 4.10
CA ALA A 192 -6.39 -13.73 4.16
C ALA A 192 -7.10 -12.68 5.07
N ILE A 193 -6.44 -11.56 5.39
CA ILE A 193 -7.04 -10.46 6.15
C ILE A 193 -7.79 -9.53 5.19
N GLY A 194 -9.10 -9.41 5.40
CA GLY A 194 -10.02 -8.68 4.52
C GLY A 194 -11.11 -7.88 5.24
N SER A 195 -11.14 -7.87 6.56
CA SER A 195 -12.21 -7.24 7.36
C SER A 195 -11.73 -6.86 8.76
N ALA A 196 -12.47 -5.98 9.42
CA ALA A 196 -12.23 -5.59 10.82
C ALA A 196 -12.21 -6.78 11.79
N ARG A 197 -13.07 -7.79 11.58
CA ARG A 197 -13.07 -9.01 12.40
C ARG A 197 -11.79 -9.83 12.24
N ALA A 198 -11.24 -9.88 11.02
CA ALA A 198 -9.97 -10.56 10.77
C ALA A 198 -8.80 -9.80 11.41
N ILE A 199 -8.85 -8.46 11.40
CA ILE A 199 -7.88 -7.62 12.12
C ILE A 199 -7.93 -7.93 13.62
N GLY A 200 -9.13 -7.89 14.24
CA GLY A 200 -9.26 -8.20 15.67
C GLY A 200 -8.78 -9.61 16.03
N ALA A 201 -9.11 -10.61 15.22
CA ALA A 201 -8.61 -11.97 15.42
C ALA A 201 -7.07 -12.07 15.31
N ALA A 202 -6.43 -11.31 14.42
CA ALA A 202 -4.97 -11.27 14.33
C ALA A 202 -4.33 -10.72 15.62
N LEU A 203 -4.92 -9.65 16.16
CA LEU A 203 -4.47 -9.04 17.42
C LEU A 203 -4.68 -9.99 18.61
N ASP A 204 -5.85 -10.65 18.70
CA ASP A 204 -6.16 -11.61 19.76
C ASP A 204 -5.24 -12.85 19.74
N LEU A 205 -4.75 -13.25 18.56
CA LEU A 205 -3.75 -14.31 18.43
C LEU A 205 -2.36 -13.89 18.93
N GLY A 206 -2.16 -12.60 19.17
CA GLY A 206 -0.90 -12.04 19.66
C GLY A 206 -0.07 -11.32 18.60
N ALA A 207 -0.60 -11.02 17.41
CA ALA A 207 0.07 -10.06 16.52
C ALA A 207 -0.11 -8.62 17.05
N ASP A 208 0.86 -7.73 16.78
CA ASP A 208 0.74 -6.32 17.12
C ASP A 208 0.04 -5.53 16.01
N PHE A 209 0.15 -6.01 14.77
CA PHE A 209 -0.44 -5.39 13.59
C PHE A 209 -1.01 -6.43 12.63
N ALA A 210 -2.03 -6.03 11.88
CA ALA A 210 -2.57 -6.78 10.76
C ALA A 210 -2.11 -6.16 9.43
N TYR A 211 -1.74 -6.99 8.46
CA TYR A 211 -1.32 -6.57 7.12
C TYR A 211 -2.33 -6.99 6.06
N MET A 212 -2.86 -6.00 5.34
CA MET A 212 -3.86 -6.17 4.29
C MET A 212 -3.32 -5.64 2.96
N GLY A 213 -3.50 -6.42 1.90
CA GLY A 213 -3.05 -6.03 0.55
C GLY A 213 -4.17 -6.07 -0.47
N THR A 214 -4.74 -7.25 -0.73
CA THR A 214 -5.68 -7.51 -1.84
C THR A 214 -6.85 -6.54 -1.91
N HIS A 215 -7.39 -6.11 -0.76
CA HIS A 215 -8.51 -5.19 -0.72
C HIS A 215 -8.17 -3.80 -1.28
N PHE A 216 -6.94 -3.34 -1.06
CA PHE A 216 -6.46 -2.04 -1.52
C PHE A 216 -6.03 -2.04 -2.99
N ILE A 217 -5.82 -3.20 -3.62
CA ILE A 217 -5.49 -3.27 -5.05
C ILE A 217 -6.64 -2.75 -5.91
N ALA A 218 -7.89 -2.97 -5.49
CA ALA A 218 -9.07 -2.49 -6.21
C ALA A 218 -9.31 -0.98 -6.05
N ALA A 219 -8.56 -0.28 -5.19
CA ALA A 219 -8.71 1.14 -5.00
C ALA A 219 -8.22 1.94 -6.23
N PRO A 220 -8.86 3.07 -6.60
CA PRO A 220 -8.37 3.95 -7.66
C PRO A 220 -6.91 4.35 -7.48
N GLU A 221 -6.47 4.54 -6.23
CA GLU A 221 -5.13 4.96 -5.84
C GLU A 221 -4.03 3.92 -6.12
N SER A 222 -4.38 2.65 -6.37
CA SER A 222 -3.39 1.57 -6.60
C SER A 222 -2.67 1.62 -7.96
N LEU A 223 -3.08 2.54 -8.85
CA LEU A 223 -2.56 2.71 -10.22
C LEU A 223 -2.64 1.46 -11.13
N VAL A 224 -3.31 0.38 -10.70
CA VAL A 224 -3.55 -0.78 -11.57
C VAL A 224 -4.51 -0.41 -12.71
N VAL A 225 -4.58 -1.25 -13.75
CA VAL A 225 -5.55 -1.05 -14.84
C VAL A 225 -6.96 -1.42 -14.41
N ASP A 226 -7.98 -0.81 -15.01
CA ASP A 226 -9.38 -0.99 -14.59
C ASP A 226 -9.85 -2.44 -14.67
N ASP A 227 -9.44 -3.19 -15.69
CA ASP A 227 -9.78 -4.61 -15.81
C ASP A 227 -9.23 -5.44 -14.63
N ASN A 228 -8.08 -5.06 -14.03
CA ASN A 228 -7.59 -5.69 -12.81
C ASN A 228 -8.48 -5.36 -11.61
N ARG A 229 -8.90 -4.10 -11.45
CA ARG A 229 -9.83 -3.70 -10.38
C ARG A 229 -11.15 -4.47 -10.49
N GLU A 230 -11.72 -4.50 -11.68
CA GLU A 230 -12.97 -5.23 -11.94
C GLU A 230 -12.80 -6.74 -11.72
N MET A 231 -11.63 -7.30 -12.04
CA MET A 231 -11.33 -8.72 -11.81
C MET A 231 -11.30 -9.05 -10.31
N LEU A 232 -10.70 -8.18 -9.50
CA LEU A 232 -10.72 -8.31 -8.04
C LEU A 232 -12.14 -8.25 -7.47
N VAL A 233 -13.01 -7.42 -8.05
CA VAL A 233 -14.40 -7.26 -7.60
C VAL A 233 -15.26 -8.50 -7.89
N ARG A 234 -15.06 -9.15 -9.04
CA ARG A 234 -15.83 -10.35 -9.43
C ARG A 234 -15.25 -11.67 -8.91
N ALA A 235 -13.98 -11.70 -8.56
CA ALA A 235 -13.32 -12.90 -8.08
C ALA A 235 -13.79 -13.32 -6.68
N SER A 236 -13.87 -14.63 -6.46
CA SER A 236 -14.11 -15.24 -5.16
C SER A 236 -12.85 -15.95 -4.66
N MET A 237 -12.87 -16.38 -3.39
CA MET A 237 -11.77 -17.18 -2.83
C MET A 237 -11.48 -18.45 -3.65
N SER A 238 -12.52 -19.07 -4.23
CA SER A 238 -12.38 -20.28 -5.06
C SER A 238 -11.66 -20.04 -6.39
N ASP A 239 -11.56 -18.78 -6.81
CA ASP A 239 -10.86 -18.36 -8.02
C ASP A 239 -9.39 -18.06 -7.78
N ILE A 240 -8.90 -18.23 -6.55
CA ILE A 240 -7.48 -18.07 -6.22
C ILE A 240 -6.74 -19.38 -6.42
N VAL A 241 -5.63 -19.32 -7.15
CA VAL A 241 -4.77 -20.47 -7.45
C VAL A 241 -3.38 -20.23 -6.88
N THR A 242 -2.95 -21.12 -5.99
CA THR A 242 -1.57 -21.15 -5.49
C THR A 242 -0.69 -21.95 -6.44
N THR A 243 0.32 -21.33 -7.04
CA THR A 243 1.29 -22.03 -7.88
C THR A 243 2.67 -21.34 -7.89
N PRO A 244 3.78 -22.09 -7.98
CA PRO A 244 5.10 -21.53 -8.29
C PRO A 244 5.34 -21.34 -9.79
N ALA A 245 4.42 -21.74 -10.67
CA ALA A 245 4.67 -21.78 -12.12
C ALA A 245 4.97 -20.42 -12.76
N VAL A 246 4.48 -19.33 -12.14
CA VAL A 246 4.71 -17.95 -12.56
C VAL A 246 6.12 -17.52 -12.14
N THR A 247 6.38 -17.38 -10.83
CA THR A 247 7.63 -16.77 -10.29
C THR A 247 8.71 -17.75 -9.84
N GLY A 248 8.43 -19.06 -9.80
CA GLY A 248 9.27 -20.06 -9.15
C GLY A 248 9.06 -20.17 -7.64
N VAL A 249 8.30 -19.25 -7.03
CA VAL A 249 7.94 -19.29 -5.59
C VAL A 249 6.42 -19.38 -5.47
N ALA A 250 5.94 -20.19 -4.51
CA ALA A 250 4.52 -20.37 -4.26
C ALA A 250 3.82 -19.02 -4.08
N SER A 251 2.90 -18.72 -4.99
CA SER A 251 2.21 -17.44 -5.04
C SER A 251 0.73 -17.64 -5.39
N ASN A 252 -0.13 -16.77 -4.87
CA ASN A 252 -1.56 -16.75 -5.13
C ASN A 252 -1.91 -15.80 -6.28
N TRP A 253 -2.60 -16.35 -7.28
CA TRP A 253 -3.00 -15.67 -8.50
C TRP A 253 -4.50 -15.79 -8.74
N ILE A 254 -5.07 -14.82 -9.45
CA ILE A 254 -6.46 -14.92 -9.91
C ILE A 254 -6.51 -15.86 -11.11
N ARG A 255 -7.31 -16.93 -11.03
CA ARG A 255 -7.49 -17.95 -12.07
C ARG A 255 -7.77 -17.34 -13.43
N GLU A 256 -8.70 -16.38 -13.49
CA GLU A 256 -9.05 -15.72 -14.75
C GLU A 256 -7.84 -15.09 -15.45
N SER A 257 -6.92 -14.48 -14.69
CA SER A 257 -5.69 -13.90 -15.26
C SER A 257 -4.70 -14.97 -15.76
N LEU A 258 -4.62 -16.11 -15.06
CA LEU A 258 -3.80 -17.26 -15.46
C LEU A 258 -4.33 -17.89 -16.76
N ASP A 259 -5.64 -18.08 -16.84
CA ASP A 259 -6.31 -18.67 -18.02
C ASP A 259 -6.10 -17.77 -19.25
N ARG A 260 -6.26 -16.44 -19.09
CA ARG A 260 -5.98 -15.45 -20.14
C ARG A 260 -4.52 -15.47 -20.60
N ALA A 261 -3.60 -15.79 -19.70
CA ALA A 261 -2.18 -15.94 -20.00
C ALA A 261 -1.81 -17.33 -20.55
N GLY A 262 -2.78 -18.24 -20.68
CA GLY A 262 -2.60 -19.57 -21.27
C GLY A 262 -1.99 -20.61 -20.31
N PHE A 263 -2.10 -20.41 -18.99
CA PHE A 263 -1.68 -21.41 -18.02
C PHE A 263 -2.69 -22.57 -17.98
N THR A 264 -2.25 -23.76 -18.38
CA THR A 264 -3.05 -24.98 -18.26
C THR A 264 -2.84 -25.65 -16.90
N PRO A 265 -3.74 -26.55 -16.45
CA PRO A 265 -3.55 -27.31 -15.22
C PRO A 265 -2.18 -27.99 -15.13
N GLU A 266 -1.68 -28.54 -16.23
CA GLU A 266 -0.38 -29.20 -16.29
C GLU A 266 0.78 -28.24 -16.04
N ILE A 267 0.70 -27.01 -16.55
CA ILE A 267 1.72 -25.97 -16.32
C ILE A 267 1.73 -25.54 -14.86
N LEU A 268 0.56 -25.43 -14.23
CA LEU A 268 0.42 -25.01 -12.84
C LEU A 268 1.04 -26.01 -11.85
N GLU A 269 1.19 -27.27 -12.24
CA GLU A 269 1.84 -28.32 -11.44
C GLU A 269 3.38 -28.34 -11.58
N VAL A 270 3.95 -27.63 -12.56
CA VAL A 270 5.40 -27.64 -12.81
C VAL A 270 6.16 -26.86 -11.73
N LYS A 271 7.08 -27.54 -11.03
CA LYS A 271 8.06 -26.90 -10.15
C LYS A 271 9.20 -26.29 -10.97
N LYS A 272 9.24 -24.96 -11.08
CA LYS A 272 10.42 -24.22 -11.55
C LYS A 272 11.42 -24.02 -10.41
N LYS A 273 12.72 -23.90 -10.74
CA LYS A 273 13.72 -23.40 -9.79
C LYS A 273 13.48 -21.89 -9.55
N ILE A 274 13.71 -21.44 -8.32
CA ILE A 274 13.62 -20.02 -7.94
C ILE A 274 14.70 -19.24 -8.71
N ASP A 275 14.29 -18.25 -9.50
CA ASP A 275 15.18 -17.33 -10.23
C ASP A 275 14.52 -15.94 -10.31
N PHE A 276 15.23 -14.93 -9.80
CA PHE A 276 14.77 -13.54 -9.73
C PHE A 276 15.53 -12.60 -10.68
N SER A 277 16.40 -13.13 -11.55
CA SER A 277 17.20 -12.33 -12.50
C SER A 277 16.34 -11.58 -13.52
N ASN A 278 15.20 -12.14 -13.92
CA ASN A 278 14.33 -11.62 -14.99
C ASN A 278 12.95 -11.14 -14.51
N LEU A 279 12.82 -10.66 -13.26
CA LEU A 279 11.56 -10.09 -12.73
C LEU A 279 10.97 -8.99 -13.62
N HIS A 280 11.79 -8.32 -14.43
CA HIS A 280 11.41 -7.26 -15.36
C HIS A 280 11.73 -7.57 -16.83
N GLY A 281 12.10 -8.81 -17.17
CA GLY A 281 12.44 -9.19 -18.55
C GLY A 281 11.24 -9.12 -19.50
N ASP A 282 11.52 -8.94 -20.80
CA ASP A 282 10.59 -8.66 -21.92
C ASP A 282 9.44 -9.66 -22.18
N ALA A 283 9.21 -10.62 -21.29
CA ALA A 283 8.04 -11.48 -21.36
C ALA A 283 6.77 -10.69 -21.00
N LYS A 284 6.11 -10.14 -22.04
CA LYS A 284 4.75 -9.56 -22.02
C LYS A 284 3.73 -10.35 -21.17
N ALA A 285 3.98 -11.64 -20.91
CA ALA A 285 3.15 -12.53 -20.12
C ALA A 285 2.91 -12.07 -18.68
N TRP A 286 3.89 -11.45 -18.01
CA TRP A 286 3.77 -11.14 -16.57
C TRP A 286 2.93 -9.90 -16.25
N LYS A 287 2.89 -8.91 -17.16
CA LYS A 287 2.13 -7.66 -16.94
C LYS A 287 0.61 -7.88 -16.77
N ASN A 288 0.11 -9.03 -17.25
CA ASN A 288 -1.32 -9.34 -17.29
C ASN A 288 -1.70 -10.54 -16.40
N ILE A 289 -0.78 -11.04 -15.57
CA ILE A 289 -1.08 -12.08 -14.57
C ILE A 289 -1.18 -11.38 -13.22
N TRP A 290 -2.37 -11.43 -12.61
CA TRP A 290 -2.68 -10.61 -11.44
C TRP A 290 -2.82 -11.46 -10.18
N GLY A 291 -2.15 -11.00 -9.12
CA GLY A 291 -2.14 -11.65 -7.81
C GLY A 291 -3.29 -11.17 -6.93
N ALA A 292 -3.87 -12.09 -6.15
CA ALA A 292 -4.83 -11.77 -5.10
C ALA A 292 -4.76 -12.83 -4.01
N GLY A 293 -5.06 -12.45 -2.76
CA GLY A 293 -5.13 -13.35 -1.62
C GLY A 293 -6.53 -13.93 -1.43
N HIS A 294 -6.65 -14.87 -0.49
CA HIS A 294 -7.94 -15.50 -0.17
C HIS A 294 -8.99 -14.52 0.39
N SER A 295 -8.57 -13.33 0.84
CA SER A 295 -9.49 -12.26 1.24
C SER A 295 -10.19 -11.55 0.08
N VAL A 296 -9.91 -11.90 -1.19
CA VAL A 296 -10.52 -11.26 -2.36
C VAL A 296 -12.06 -11.18 -2.29
N GLY A 297 -12.72 -12.16 -1.66
CA GLY A 297 -14.18 -12.17 -1.50
C GLY A 297 -14.75 -11.04 -0.63
N THR A 298 -13.92 -10.25 0.07
CA THR A 298 -14.34 -9.02 0.76
C THR A 298 -14.25 -7.77 -0.13
N THR A 299 -13.56 -7.85 -1.27
CA THR A 299 -13.47 -6.79 -2.29
C THR A 299 -14.70 -6.80 -3.17
N ARG A 300 -15.78 -6.13 -2.74
CA ARG A 300 -17.09 -6.18 -3.42
C ARG A 300 -17.37 -5.02 -4.38
N SER A 301 -16.57 -3.96 -4.31
CA SER A 301 -16.70 -2.77 -5.15
C SER A 301 -15.39 -2.00 -5.20
N ILE A 302 -15.24 -1.17 -6.23
CA ILE A 302 -14.16 -0.21 -6.37
C ILE A 302 -14.48 0.97 -5.44
N ARG A 303 -13.58 1.23 -4.48
CA ARG A 303 -13.72 2.27 -3.45
C ARG A 303 -12.36 2.91 -3.18
N THR A 304 -12.34 4.15 -2.72
CA THR A 304 -11.09 4.82 -2.35
C THR A 304 -10.45 4.16 -1.13
N VAL A 305 -9.15 4.36 -0.97
CA VAL A 305 -8.43 3.91 0.24
C VAL A 305 -9.07 4.50 1.48
N ALA A 306 -9.43 5.78 1.46
CA ALA A 306 -10.10 6.46 2.56
C ALA A 306 -11.40 5.77 2.97
N THR A 307 -12.31 5.50 2.02
CA THR A 307 -13.57 4.80 2.30
C THR A 307 -13.34 3.40 2.87
N ILE A 308 -12.37 2.65 2.32
CA ILE A 308 -12.02 1.32 2.84
C ILE A 308 -11.54 1.41 4.29
N VAL A 309 -10.68 2.37 4.60
CA VAL A 309 -10.13 2.55 5.96
C VAL A 309 -11.21 2.99 6.94
N ASP A 310 -12.04 3.96 6.57
CA ASP A 310 -13.13 4.48 7.41
C ASP A 310 -14.11 3.35 7.78
N GLU A 311 -14.54 2.55 6.80
CA GLU A 311 -15.40 1.40 7.05
C GLU A 311 -14.73 0.35 7.95
N LEU A 312 -13.44 0.06 7.74
CA LEU A 312 -12.71 -0.87 8.61
C LEU A 312 -12.62 -0.36 10.06
N VAL A 313 -12.43 0.93 10.25
CA VAL A 313 -12.35 1.56 11.58
C VAL A 313 -13.72 1.52 12.27
N ASP A 314 -14.79 1.87 11.56
CA ASP A 314 -16.14 1.85 12.09
C ASP A 314 -16.57 0.41 12.41
N ASP A 315 -16.36 -0.54 11.48
CA ASP A 315 -16.63 -1.95 11.71
C ASP A 315 -15.83 -2.51 12.89
N PHE A 316 -14.58 -2.06 13.09
CA PHE A 316 -13.74 -2.50 14.21
C PHE A 316 -14.25 -1.97 15.55
N ARG A 317 -14.71 -0.71 15.60
CA ARG A 317 -15.31 -0.10 16.79
C ARG A 317 -16.65 -0.75 17.15
N GLU A 318 -17.44 -1.09 16.14
CA GLU A 318 -18.74 -1.75 16.30
C GLU A 318 -18.65 -3.26 16.50
N ALA A 319 -17.50 -3.87 16.16
CA ALA A 319 -17.28 -5.29 16.29
C ALA A 319 -17.41 -5.72 17.76
N ASN A 320 -18.59 -6.23 18.11
CA ASN A 320 -18.73 -7.01 19.32
C ASN A 320 -18.03 -8.37 19.08
N PHE A 321 -16.78 -8.46 19.54
CA PHE A 321 -15.97 -9.67 19.47
C PHE A 321 -16.54 -10.79 20.37
N GLY A 322 -17.42 -10.46 21.32
CA GLY A 322 -18.20 -11.41 22.10
C GLY A 322 -19.50 -11.84 21.41
N ARG A 323 -19.45 -12.75 20.44
CA ARG A 323 -20.67 -13.40 19.93
C ARG A 323 -21.09 -14.54 20.87
N SER A 324 -22.23 -14.38 21.54
CA SER A 324 -22.83 -15.45 22.34
C SER A 324 -23.43 -16.55 21.47
N ILE A 325 -23.33 -17.80 21.92
CA ILE A 325 -24.02 -18.95 21.33
C ILE A 325 -25.55 -18.86 21.50
N SER A 326 -26.05 -17.91 22.30
CA SER A 326 -27.49 -17.68 22.51
C SER A 326 -28.30 -17.52 21.22
N ARG A 327 -27.70 -17.04 20.13
CA ARG A 327 -28.33 -16.96 18.80
C ARG A 327 -28.72 -18.32 18.19
N TRP A 328 -28.17 -19.41 18.70
CA TRP A 328 -28.43 -20.78 18.26
C TRP A 328 -29.24 -21.58 19.28
N ILE A 329 -29.56 -20.99 20.44
CA ILE A 329 -30.24 -21.65 21.57
C ILE A 329 -31.70 -21.18 21.68
N SER A 330 -32.20 -20.38 20.72
CA SER A 330 -33.61 -20.00 20.63
C SER A 330 -34.47 -21.11 20.02
#